data_AF-A0A2D7PM25-F1
#
_entry.id   AF-A0A2D7PM25-F1
#
_cell.length_a   1.000
_cell.length_b   1.000
_cell.length_c   1.000
_cell.angle_alpha   90.00
_cell.angle_beta   90.00
_cell.angle_gamma   90.00
#
_symmetry.space_group_name_H-M   'P 1'
#
loop_
_entity.id
_entity.type
_entity.pdbx_description
1 polymer ?
#
loop_
_entity_poly.entity_id
_entity_poly.type
_entity_poly.pdbx_seq_one_letter_code
_entity_poly.pdbx_strand_id
1 'polypeptide(L)'
;PVRADGKISVPLLDDVQAEGLTPTELKEVISEQLAEYITAPDVTVIVLQPNSHVATVVGAVLRSGTVPLTKQTRVMDAIAAMGGFNTWAKKSDIRVLRPKDGEIISYRFNYGAYVAGKAPDSNIILRPGDTVVVPD
;
A
#
# COMPACT_ATOMS: atom_id res chain seq x y z
N PRO A 1 -5.92 15.24 6.01
CA PRO A 1 -5.61 13.80 6.13
C PRO A 1 -6.90 13.04 6.42
N VAL A 2 -7.07 11.81 5.93
CA VAL A 2 -8.27 11.01 6.23
C VAL A 2 -8.14 10.45 7.65
N ARG A 3 -9.17 10.69 8.48
CA ARG A 3 -9.28 10.20 9.86
C ARG A 3 -9.62 8.70 9.88
N ALA A 4 -9.51 8.07 11.04
CA ALA A 4 -9.78 6.63 11.22
C ALA A 4 -11.24 6.22 10.95
N ASP A 5 -12.16 7.17 10.95
CA ASP A 5 -13.58 7.01 10.61
C ASP A 5 -13.86 7.24 9.10
N GLY A 6 -12.81 7.37 8.28
CA GLY A 6 -12.93 7.54 6.84
C GLY A 6 -13.28 8.97 6.40
N LYS A 7 -13.32 9.94 7.32
CA LYS A 7 -13.71 11.33 7.03
C LYS A 7 -12.53 12.29 6.94
N ILE A 8 -12.75 13.43 6.29
CA ILE A 8 -11.85 14.58 6.28
C ILE A 8 -12.58 15.80 6.84
N SER A 9 -11.82 16.69 7.49
CA SER A 9 -12.38 17.95 7.94
C SER A 9 -12.22 19.04 6.87
N VAL A 10 -13.33 19.63 6.45
CA VAL A 10 -13.40 20.67 5.42
C VAL A 10 -14.04 21.92 6.05
N PRO A 11 -13.42 23.10 5.94
CA PRO A 11 -14.02 24.33 6.45
C PRO A 11 -15.43 24.54 5.89
N LEU A 12 -16.35 24.99 6.75
CA LEU A 12 -17.79 25.18 6.49
C LEU A 12 -18.64 23.91 6.38
N LEU A 13 -18.03 22.74 6.16
CA LEU A 13 -18.74 21.45 6.02
C LEU A 13 -18.48 20.48 7.18
N ASP A 14 -17.65 20.87 8.15
CA ASP A 14 -17.14 20.01 9.22
C ASP A 14 -16.54 18.71 8.67
N ASP A 15 -17.23 17.58 8.82
CA ASP A 15 -16.72 16.25 8.47
C ASP A 15 -17.37 15.71 7.17
N VAL A 16 -16.56 15.52 6.13
CA VAL A 16 -16.96 14.96 4.83
C VAL A 16 -16.41 13.54 4.68
N GLN A 17 -17.25 12.61 4.21
CA GLN A 17 -16.83 11.23 3.93
C GLN A 17 -15.86 11.20 2.75
N ALA A 18 -14.65 10.66 2.96
CA ALA A 18 -13.62 10.54 1.92
C ALA A 18 -13.31 9.07 1.56
N GLU A 19 -13.44 8.16 2.52
CA GLU A 19 -13.23 6.74 2.29
C GLU A 19 -14.26 6.19 1.29
N GLY A 20 -13.77 5.41 0.32
CA GLY A 20 -14.57 4.84 -0.76
C GLY A 20 -14.71 5.73 -1.99
N LEU A 21 -14.29 7.01 -1.93
CA LEU A 21 -14.35 7.95 -3.04
C LEU A 21 -12.99 8.16 -3.71
N THR A 22 -13.00 8.32 -5.03
CA THR A 22 -11.87 8.85 -5.78
C THR A 22 -11.68 10.35 -5.52
N PRO A 23 -10.49 10.92 -5.78
CA PRO A 23 -10.28 12.36 -5.63
C PRO A 23 -11.26 13.22 -6.45
N THR A 24 -11.69 12.72 -7.61
CA THR A 24 -12.67 13.41 -8.48
C THR A 24 -14.07 13.37 -7.87
N GLU A 25 -14.54 12.20 -7.42
CA GLU A 25 -15.84 12.08 -6.76
C GLU A 25 -15.89 12.90 -5.46
N LEU A 26 -14.81 12.85 -4.66
CA LEU A 26 -14.70 13.64 -3.44
C LEU A 26 -14.72 15.15 -3.73
N LYS A 27 -14.09 15.58 -4.84
CA LYS A 27 -14.16 16.98 -5.29
C LYS A 27 -15.60 17.38 -5.57
N GLU A 28 -16.35 16.57 -6.31
CA GLU A 28 -17.74 16.85 -6.67
C GLU A 28 -18.62 16.97 -5.41
N VAL A 29 -18.50 16.02 -4.47
CA VAL A 29 -19.23 16.04 -3.20
C VAL A 29 -18.95 17.32 -2.39
N ILE A 30 -17.69 17.72 -2.28
CA ILE A 30 -17.30 18.93 -1.54
C ILE A 30 -17.81 20.19 -2.25
N SER A 31 -17.70 20.24 -3.59
CA SER A 31 -18.19 21.37 -4.39
C SER A 31 -19.70 21.56 -4.27
N GLU A 32 -20.49 20.49 -4.28
CA GLU A 32 -21.94 20.55 -4.10
C GLU A 32 -22.32 21.05 -2.71
N GLN A 33 -21.69 20.51 -1.66
CA GLN A 33 -21.99 20.92 -0.28
C GLN A 33 -21.53 22.36 0.00
N LEU A 34 -20.39 22.79 -0.54
CA LEU A 34 -19.92 24.17 -0.39
C LEU A 34 -20.77 25.19 -1.15
N ALA A 35 -21.57 24.77 -2.13
CA ALA A 35 -22.40 25.68 -2.91
C ALA A 35 -23.48 26.40 -2.08
N GLU A 36 -23.84 25.86 -0.91
CA GLU A 36 -24.75 26.51 0.05
C GLU A 36 -24.09 27.73 0.73
N TYR A 37 -22.76 27.74 0.83
CA TYR A 37 -22.00 28.77 1.55
C TYR A 37 -21.18 29.69 0.64
N ILE A 38 -20.78 29.20 -0.55
CA ILE A 38 -19.87 29.88 -1.48
C ILE A 38 -20.46 29.82 -2.89
N THR A 39 -20.49 30.96 -3.58
CA THR A 39 -20.87 31.00 -5.00
C THR A 39 -19.73 30.47 -5.86
N ALA A 40 -19.99 29.41 -6.65
CA ALA A 40 -19.02 28.77 -7.54
C ALA A 40 -17.71 28.34 -6.84
N PRO A 41 -17.76 27.36 -5.91
CA PRO A 41 -16.58 26.91 -5.17
C PRO A 41 -15.58 26.18 -6.09
N ASP A 42 -14.35 26.69 -6.18
CA ASP A 42 -13.24 26.01 -6.86
C ASP A 42 -12.51 25.08 -5.89
N VAL A 43 -12.74 23.78 -6.06
CA VAL A 43 -12.21 22.73 -5.17
C VAL A 43 -11.16 21.90 -5.92
N THR A 44 -10.02 21.70 -5.28
CA THR A 44 -8.96 20.80 -5.76
C THR A 44 -8.60 19.80 -4.67
N VAL A 45 -8.66 18.51 -5.00
CA VAL A 45 -8.33 17.41 -4.08
C VAL A 45 -7.02 16.77 -4.55
N ILE A 46 -6.01 16.76 -3.69
CA ILE A 46 -4.70 16.16 -3.96
C ILE A 46 -4.42 15.09 -2.91
N VAL A 47 -4.04 13.88 -3.36
CA VAL A 47 -3.62 12.80 -2.48
C VAL A 47 -2.17 13.04 -2.05
N LEU A 48 -1.97 13.54 -0.83
CA LEU A 48 -0.63 13.90 -0.31
C LEU A 48 0.22 12.67 0.07
N GLN A 49 -0.42 11.63 0.62
CA GLN A 49 0.22 10.36 0.97
C GLN A 49 -0.76 9.22 0.74
N PRO A 50 -0.54 8.35 -0.26
CA PRO A 50 -1.32 7.14 -0.43
C PRO A 50 -0.87 6.10 0.61
N ASN A 51 -1.14 6.37 1.90
CA ASN A 51 -0.89 5.40 2.98
C ASN A 51 -1.72 4.12 2.78
N SER A 52 -2.71 4.14 1.89
CA SER A 52 -3.51 3.00 1.46
C SER A 52 -2.86 2.17 0.33
N HIS A 53 -1.69 2.53 -0.19
CA HIS A 53 -1.02 1.82 -1.29
C HIS A 53 0.44 1.47 -0.96
N VAL A 54 0.65 0.90 0.22
CA VAL A 54 1.98 0.42 0.66
C VAL A 54 1.95 -1.08 0.92
N ALA A 55 3.10 -1.72 0.77
CA ALA A 55 3.40 -3.02 1.37
C ALA A 55 4.46 -2.86 2.46
N THR A 56 4.47 -3.75 3.43
CA THR A 56 5.43 -3.72 4.54
C THR A 56 6.47 -4.82 4.34
N VAL A 57 7.74 -4.54 4.60
CA VAL A 57 8.83 -5.53 4.56
C VAL A 57 9.47 -5.62 5.94
N VAL A 58 9.58 -6.85 6.46
CA VAL A 58 10.13 -7.12 7.80
C VAL A 58 11.03 -8.36 7.81
N GLY A 59 11.88 -8.43 8.83
CA GLY A 59 12.73 -9.59 9.12
C GLY A 59 14.16 -9.39 8.62
N ALA A 60 14.76 -10.45 8.08
CA ALA A 60 16.16 -10.55 7.69
C ALA A 60 16.52 -9.78 6.40
N VAL A 61 16.18 -8.50 6.37
CA VAL A 61 16.55 -7.51 5.33
C VAL A 61 17.48 -6.45 5.95
N LEU A 62 18.16 -5.65 5.12
CA LEU A 62 19.04 -4.59 5.64
C LEU A 62 18.26 -3.49 6.39
N ARG A 63 17.08 -3.12 5.89
CA ARG A 63 16.18 -2.15 6.52
C ARG A 63 14.75 -2.66 6.45
N SER A 64 14.03 -2.66 7.55
CA SER A 64 12.59 -2.96 7.56
C SER A 64 11.78 -1.67 7.41
N GLY A 65 10.60 -1.74 6.82
CA GLY A 65 9.74 -0.58 6.63
C GLY A 65 8.69 -0.75 5.54
N THR A 66 8.00 0.33 5.22
CA THR A 66 6.97 0.36 4.17
C THR A 66 7.55 0.72 2.82
N VAL A 67 7.06 0.07 1.77
CA VAL A 67 7.39 0.32 0.37
C VAL A 67 6.14 0.82 -0.35
N PRO A 68 6.17 2.01 -0.97
CA PRO A 68 5.06 2.48 -1.80
C PRO A 68 4.90 1.59 -3.02
N LEU A 69 3.67 1.18 -3.30
CA LEU A 69 3.35 0.31 -4.42
C LEU A 69 3.04 1.13 -5.67
N THR A 70 3.61 0.71 -6.78
CA THR A 70 3.21 1.14 -8.13
C THR A 70 2.53 -0.03 -8.85
N LYS A 71 2.05 0.17 -10.09
CA LYS A 71 1.26 -0.83 -10.85
C LYS A 71 1.90 -2.22 -10.98
N GLN A 72 3.22 -2.37 -10.75
CA GLN A 72 3.94 -3.63 -10.97
C GLN A 72 4.94 -3.98 -9.87
N THR A 73 4.84 -3.40 -8.67
CA THR A 73 5.78 -3.72 -7.58
C THR A 73 5.64 -5.19 -7.17
N ARG A 74 6.76 -5.92 -7.20
CA ARG A 74 6.86 -7.32 -6.79
C ARG A 74 7.70 -7.49 -5.53
N VAL A 75 7.71 -8.70 -4.98
CA VAL A 75 8.48 -9.09 -3.79
C VAL A 75 9.96 -8.68 -3.92
N MET A 76 10.56 -8.89 -5.10
CA MET A 76 11.94 -8.50 -5.34
C MET A 76 12.18 -7.00 -5.34
N ASP A 77 11.26 -6.21 -5.88
CA ASP A 77 11.37 -4.75 -5.87
C ASP A 77 11.30 -4.21 -4.44
N ALA A 78 10.40 -4.77 -3.62
CA ALA A 78 10.26 -4.38 -2.22
C ALA A 78 11.50 -4.75 -1.39
N ILE A 79 12.06 -5.95 -1.57
CA ILE A 79 13.29 -6.35 -0.88
C ILE A 79 14.48 -5.51 -1.35
N ALA A 80 14.57 -5.20 -2.65
CA ALA A 80 15.62 -4.32 -3.17
C ALA A 80 15.52 -2.90 -2.58
N ALA A 81 14.32 -2.33 -2.46
CA ALA A 81 14.10 -1.03 -1.83
C ALA A 81 14.57 -0.99 -0.36
N MET A 82 14.48 -2.12 0.33
CA MET A 82 14.96 -2.33 1.70
C MET A 82 16.49 -2.53 1.80
N GLY A 83 17.22 -2.50 0.67
CA GLY A 83 18.66 -2.73 0.60
C GLY A 83 19.05 -4.20 0.41
N GLY A 84 18.07 -5.09 0.18
CA GLY A 84 18.31 -6.51 0.00
C GLY A 84 18.31 -7.31 1.31
N PHE A 85 18.76 -8.55 1.21
CA PHE A 85 18.86 -9.48 2.33
C PHE A 85 20.05 -9.17 3.22
N ASN A 86 19.91 -9.40 4.52
CA ASN A 86 21.05 -9.45 5.42
C ASN A 86 21.73 -10.85 5.38
N THR A 87 22.80 -11.03 6.15
CA THR A 87 23.62 -12.27 6.18
C THR A 87 22.88 -13.49 6.70
N TRP A 88 21.84 -13.31 7.53
CA TRP A 88 21.10 -14.40 8.17
C TRP A 88 19.85 -14.82 7.38
N ALA A 89 19.50 -14.12 6.30
CA ALA A 89 18.25 -14.36 5.60
C ALA A 89 18.09 -15.80 5.06
N LYS A 90 17.02 -16.46 5.47
CA LYS A 90 16.53 -17.71 4.87
C LYS A 90 15.78 -17.44 3.56
N LYS A 91 16.56 -17.28 2.49
CA LYS A 91 16.10 -16.95 1.13
C LYS A 91 15.13 -17.96 0.49
N SER A 92 14.99 -19.16 1.05
CA SER A 92 14.14 -20.23 0.51
C SER A 92 12.71 -20.23 1.07
N ASP A 93 12.40 -19.43 2.08
CA ASP A 93 11.08 -19.43 2.75
C ASP A 93 10.53 -18.02 3.03
N ILE A 94 10.78 -17.09 2.11
CA ILE A 94 10.21 -15.75 2.18
C ILE A 94 8.69 -15.87 2.02
N ARG A 95 7.92 -15.11 2.80
CA ARG A 95 6.46 -15.17 2.77
C ARG A 95 5.86 -13.81 2.49
N VAL A 96 4.82 -13.78 1.66
CA VAL A 96 3.92 -12.63 1.53
C VAL A 96 2.66 -12.98 2.29
N LEU A 97 2.37 -12.22 3.33
CA LEU A 97 1.14 -12.30 4.10
C LEU A 97 0.17 -11.27 3.52
N ARG A 98 -0.95 -11.74 2.99
CA ARG A 98 -1.97 -10.92 2.35
C ARG A 98 -3.27 -10.99 3.15
N PRO A 99 -3.74 -9.87 3.72
CA PRO A 99 -5.08 -9.80 4.27
C PRO A 99 -6.12 -9.97 3.15
N LYS A 100 -7.07 -10.88 3.33
CA LYS A 100 -8.21 -11.09 2.43
C LYS A 100 -9.41 -11.60 3.23
N ASP A 101 -10.54 -10.89 3.16
CA ASP A 101 -11.81 -11.30 3.77
C ASP A 101 -11.71 -11.61 5.28
N GLY A 102 -10.86 -10.89 6.02
CA GLY A 102 -10.62 -11.11 7.46
C GLY A 102 -9.62 -12.22 7.78
N GLU A 103 -9.11 -12.93 6.77
CA GLU A 103 -8.08 -13.95 6.91
C GLU A 103 -6.73 -13.46 6.37
N ILE A 104 -5.65 -14.14 6.77
CA ILE A 104 -4.31 -13.90 6.22
C ILE A 104 -3.92 -15.07 5.33
N ILE A 105 -3.84 -14.81 4.03
CA ILE A 105 -3.34 -15.78 3.06
C ILE A 105 -1.82 -15.65 2.98
N SER A 106 -1.11 -16.76 3.12
CA SER A 106 0.35 -16.80 3.00
C SER A 106 0.78 -17.33 1.64
N TYR A 107 1.58 -16.54 0.92
CA TYR A 107 2.22 -16.95 -0.34
C TYR A 107 3.71 -17.13 -0.11
N ARG A 108 4.23 -18.31 -0.46
CA ARG A 108 5.65 -18.62 -0.34
C ARG A 108 6.42 -18.15 -1.58
N PHE A 109 7.56 -17.51 -1.34
CA PHE A 109 8.53 -17.13 -2.35
C PHE A 109 9.90 -17.76 -2.03
N ASN A 110 10.43 -18.52 -2.97
CA ASN A 110 11.78 -19.09 -2.87
C ASN A 110 12.71 -18.33 -3.80
N TYR A 111 13.52 -17.44 -3.23
CA TYR A 111 14.47 -16.63 -3.99
C TYR A 111 15.46 -17.50 -4.76
N GLY A 112 16.01 -18.55 -4.14
CA GLY A 112 17.00 -19.43 -4.78
C GLY A 112 16.45 -20.13 -6.02
N ALA A 113 15.19 -20.59 -5.98
CA ALA A 113 14.52 -21.18 -7.15
C ALA A 113 14.24 -20.14 -8.25
N TYR A 114 13.89 -18.92 -7.86
CA TYR A 114 13.65 -17.80 -8.77
C TYR A 114 14.92 -17.38 -9.52
N VAL A 115 16.02 -17.09 -8.83
CA VAL A 115 17.28 -16.69 -9.50
C VAL A 115 17.93 -17.82 -10.29
N ALA A 116 17.68 -19.08 -9.91
CA ALA A 116 18.11 -20.23 -10.70
C ALA A 116 17.26 -20.48 -11.96
N GLY A 117 16.23 -19.66 -12.21
CA GLY A 117 15.32 -19.82 -13.35
C GLY A 117 14.38 -21.03 -13.25
N LYS A 118 14.31 -21.70 -12.09
CA LYS A 118 13.46 -22.89 -11.88
C LYS A 118 12.00 -22.52 -11.61
N ALA A 119 11.75 -21.29 -11.15
CA ALA A 119 10.43 -20.77 -10.87
C ALA A 119 10.34 -19.27 -11.26
N PRO A 120 10.48 -18.92 -12.55
CA PRO A 120 10.52 -17.52 -12.98
C PRO A 120 9.23 -16.75 -12.65
N ASP A 121 8.09 -17.44 -12.65
CA ASP A 121 6.78 -16.85 -12.37
C ASP A 121 6.47 -16.72 -10.87
N SER A 122 7.36 -17.18 -9.97
CA SER A 122 7.09 -17.15 -8.53
C SER A 122 7.24 -15.76 -7.89
N ASN A 123 7.75 -14.76 -8.61
CA ASN A 123 7.94 -13.41 -8.08
C ASN A 123 6.58 -12.70 -7.95
N ILE A 124 5.98 -12.78 -6.76
CA ILE A 124 4.60 -12.34 -6.49
C ILE A 124 4.48 -10.81 -6.67
N ILE A 125 3.41 -10.39 -7.35
CA ILE A 125 2.99 -8.97 -7.39
C ILE A 125 2.36 -8.62 -6.04
N LEU A 126 2.89 -7.56 -5.42
CA LEU A 126 2.43 -7.06 -4.13
C LEU A 126 1.14 -6.27 -4.30
N ARG A 127 0.29 -6.36 -3.29
CA ARG A 127 -0.96 -5.62 -3.17
C ARG A 127 -0.91 -4.73 -1.92
N PRO A 128 -1.70 -3.65 -1.90
CA PRO A 128 -1.83 -2.85 -0.71
C PRO A 128 -2.16 -3.69 0.53
N GLY A 129 -1.44 -3.44 1.62
CA GLY A 129 -1.57 -4.18 2.87
C GLY A 129 -0.79 -5.49 2.94
N ASP A 130 -0.12 -5.92 1.86
CA ASP A 130 0.76 -7.08 1.90
C ASP A 130 1.93 -6.86 2.88
N THR A 131 2.31 -7.90 3.62
CA THR A 131 3.52 -7.94 4.45
C THR A 131 4.48 -9.00 3.94
N VAL A 132 5.66 -8.58 3.49
CA VAL A 132 6.78 -9.45 3.09
C VAL A 132 7.62 -9.76 4.32
N VAL A 133 7.64 -11.03 4.71
CA VAL A 133 8.42 -11.55 5.83
C VAL A 133 9.61 -12.32 5.28
N VAL A 134 10.80 -11.90 5.66
CA VAL A 134 12.05 -12.62 5.38
C VAL A 134 12.54 -13.27 6.67
N PRO A 135 12.48 -14.61 6.81
CA PRO A 135 12.98 -15.28 8.00
C PRO A 135 14.51 -15.26 8.09
N ASP A 136 15.04 -15.43 9.29
CA ASP A 136 16.44 -15.76 9.61
C ASP A 136 16.73 -17.28 9.59
#